data_AF-A0A316RH46-F1
#
_entry.id   AF-A0A316RH46-F1
#
_cell.length_a   1.000
_cell.length_b   1.000
_cell.length_c   1.000
_cell.angle_alpha   90.00
_cell.angle_beta   90.00
_cell.angle_gamma   90.00
#
_symmetry.space_group_name_H-M   'P 1'
#
loop_
_entity.id
_entity.type
_entity.pdbx_description
1 polymer ?
#
loop_
_entity_poly.entity_id
_entity_poly.type
_entity_poly.pdbx_seq_one_letter_code
_entity_poly.pdbx_strand_id
1 'polypeptide(L)' 'MGYIFGIFMILIYFGMAYLLIFTPLFENTFSEIFRYSIGIVFAIYGIFRAYRQIRNQRYS' A
#
# COMPACT_ATOMS: atom_id res chain seq x y z
N MET A 1 2.85 21.25 -4.46
CA MET A 1 1.54 20.66 -4.07
C MET A 1 1.39 19.17 -4.38
N GLY A 2 2.02 18.60 -5.43
CA GLY A 2 1.86 17.16 -5.76
C GLY A 2 2.50 16.14 -4.79
N TYR A 3 3.51 16.55 -4.01
CA TYR A 3 4.24 15.64 -3.11
C TYR A 3 3.42 15.14 -1.92
N ILE A 4 2.54 15.99 -1.38
CA ILE A 4 1.69 15.66 -0.22
C ILE A 4 0.72 14.55 -0.61
N PHE A 5 0.08 14.66 -1.77
CA PHE A 5 -0.78 13.61 -2.33
C PHE A 5 -0.04 12.28 -2.54
N GLY A 6 1.22 12.36 -2.96
CA GLY A 6 2.06 11.19 -3.13
C GLY A 6 2.36 10.45 -1.83
N ILE A 7 2.75 11.19 -0.77
CA ILE A 7 2.94 10.64 0.59
C ILE A 7 1.63 10.06 1.13
N PHE A 8 0.52 10.78 0.97
CA PHE A 8 -0.79 10.32 1.41
C PHE A 8 -1.19 9.01 0.73
N MET A 9 -0.93 8.87 -0.56
CA MET A 9 -1.18 7.62 -1.28
C MET A 9 -0.40 6.46 -0.69
N ILE A 10 0.90 6.61 -0.44
CA ILE A 10 1.74 5.55 0.15
C ILE A 10 1.16 5.10 1.50
N LEU A 11 0.78 6.06 2.34
CA LEU A 11 0.18 5.80 3.65
C LEU A 11 -1.12 5.00 3.54
N ILE A 12 -1.98 5.33 2.57
CA ILE A 12 -3.21 4.58 2.29
C ILE A 12 -2.90 3.18 1.74
N TYR A 13 -1.95 3.00 0.81
CA TYR A 13 -1.59 1.68 0.27
C TYR A 13 -1.07 0.74 1.36
N PHE A 14 -0.21 1.22 2.25
CA PHE A 14 0.30 0.45 3.37
C PHE A 14 -0.78 0.21 4.45
N GLY A 15 -1.62 1.19 4.73
CA GLY A 15 -2.76 1.04 5.63
C GLY A 15 -3.73 -0.04 5.15
N MET A 16 -4.06 -0.04 3.86
CA MET A 16 -4.91 -1.08 3.25
C MET A 16 -4.23 -2.45 3.28
N ALA A 17 -2.95 -2.55 2.94
CA ALA A 17 -2.21 -3.81 3.03
C ALA A 17 -2.23 -4.38 4.46
N TYR A 18 -2.00 -3.52 5.46
CA TYR A 18 -2.02 -3.89 6.87
C TYR A 18 -3.41 -4.36 7.31
N LEU A 19 -4.47 -3.61 6.96
CA LEU A 19 -5.84 -3.98 7.29
C LEU A 19 -6.26 -5.31 6.66
N LEU A 20 -5.88 -5.56 5.40
CA LEU A 20 -6.18 -6.82 4.72
C LEU A 20 -5.47 -8.02 5.35
N ILE A 21 -4.21 -7.88 5.77
CA ILE A 21 -3.40 -8.98 6.30
C ILE A 21 -3.69 -9.24 7.77
N PHE A 22 -3.74 -8.19 8.59
CA PHE A 22 -3.76 -8.32 10.05
C PHE A 22 -5.16 -8.22 10.67
N THR A 23 -6.16 -7.74 9.93
CA THR A 23 -7.51 -7.52 10.49
C THR A 23 -8.54 -8.48 9.90
N PRO A 24 -9.38 -9.14 10.72
CA PRO A 24 -10.42 -10.06 10.23
C PRO A 24 -11.59 -9.37 9.50
N LEU A 25 -11.52 -8.05 9.28
CA LEU A 25 -12.58 -7.25 8.63
C LEU A 25 -13.01 -7.80 7.26
N PHE A 26 -12.13 -8.52 6.57
CA PHE A 26 -12.38 -9.06 5.23
C PHE A 26 -12.58 -10.58 5.18
N GLU A 27 -12.61 -11.28 6.33
CA GLU A 27 -12.78 -12.75 6.40
C GLU A 27 -14.09 -13.23 5.81
N ASN A 28 -15.17 -12.46 6.01
CA ASN A 28 -16.49 -12.80 5.49
C ASN A 28 -16.67 -12.45 4.00
N THR A 29 -15.77 -11.67 3.40
CA THR A 29 -15.91 -11.18 2.02
C THR A 29 -14.93 -11.85 1.06
N PHE A 30 -13.74 -12.22 1.53
CA PHE A 30 -12.70 -12.80 0.70
C PHE A 30 -12.04 -14.00 1.36
N SER A 31 -11.74 -15.02 0.56
CA SER A 31 -10.96 -16.18 1.01
C SER A 31 -9.60 -15.73 1.58
N GLU A 32 -9.15 -16.39 2.63
CA GLU A 32 -7.90 -16.09 3.35
C GLU A 32 -6.70 -15.97 2.39
N ILE A 33 -6.59 -16.88 1.43
CA ILE A 33 -5.53 -16.90 0.41
C ILE A 33 -5.55 -15.62 -0.44
N PHE A 34 -6.74 -15.15 -0.79
CA PHE A 34 -6.92 -13.95 -1.61
C PHE A 34 -6.61 -12.66 -0.84
N ARG A 35 -6.92 -12.62 0.46
CA ARG A 35 -6.55 -11.49 1.33
C ARG A 35 -5.03 -11.33 1.44
N TYR A 36 -4.33 -12.43 1.70
CA TYR A 36 -2.87 -12.39 1.81
C TYR A 36 -2.21 -12.01 0.48
N SER A 37 -2.68 -12.55 -0.65
CA SER A 37 -2.11 -12.22 -1.96
C SER A 37 -2.34 -10.75 -2.32
N ILE A 38 -3.55 -10.21 -2.12
CA ILE A 38 -3.83 -8.78 -2.34
C ILE A 38 -3.01 -7.92 -1.39
N GLY A 39 -2.95 -8.25 -0.10
CA GLY A 39 -2.16 -7.51 0.89
C GLY A 39 -0.68 -7.42 0.50
N ILE A 40 -0.09 -8.54 0.05
CA ILE A 40 1.30 -8.58 -0.43
C ILE A 40 1.49 -7.70 -1.67
N VAL A 41 0.58 -7.77 -2.65
CA VAL A 41 0.64 -6.92 -3.86
C VAL A 41 0.56 -5.45 -3.50
N PHE A 42 -0.36 -5.06 -2.60
CA PHE A 42 -0.48 -3.69 -2.11
C PHE A 42 0.78 -3.22 -1.37
N ALA A 43 1.41 -4.09 -0.57
CA ALA A 43 2.66 -3.78 0.11
C ALA A 43 3.82 -3.56 -0.88
N ILE A 44 3.99 -4.46 -1.86
CA ILE A 44 5.02 -4.34 -2.91
C ILE A 44 4.82 -3.06 -3.71
N TYR A 45 3.58 -2.77 -4.11
CA TYR A 45 3.25 -1.56 -4.86
C TYR A 45 3.50 -0.29 -4.03
N GLY A 46 3.17 -0.33 -2.73
CA GLY A 46 3.47 0.74 -1.77
C GLY A 46 4.97 1.04 -1.69
N ILE A 47 5.82 0.01 -1.57
CA ILE A 47 7.29 0.14 -1.57
C ILE A 47 7.78 0.74 -2.88
N PHE A 48 7.35 0.21 -4.02
CA PHE A 48 7.74 0.71 -5.34
C PHE A 48 7.37 2.18 -5.53
N ARG A 49 6.19 2.58 -5.03
CA ARG A 49 5.73 3.97 -5.11
C ARG A 49 6.52 4.89 -4.19
N ALA A 50 6.82 4.47 -2.96
CA ALA A 50 7.69 5.21 -2.05
C ALA A 50 9.08 5.42 -2.64
N TYR A 51 9.65 4.36 -3.21
CA TYR A 51 10.94 4.41 -3.88
C TYR A 51 10.96 5.39 -5.06
N ARG A 52 9.97 5.33 -5.95
CA ARG A 52 9.82 6.26 -7.06
C ARG A 52 9.70 7.70 -6.57
N GLN A 53 8.97 7.93 -5.49
CA GLN A 53 8.76 9.27 -4.95
C GLN A 53 10.04 9.86 -4.36
N ILE A 54 10.78 9.08 -3.56
CA ILE A 54 12.07 9.48 -2.99
C ILE A 54 13.07 9.78 -4.11
N ARG A 55 13.11 8.93 -5.14
CA ARG A 55 13.98 9.16 -6.31
C ARG A 55 13.61 10.44 -7.05
N ASN A 56 12.31 10.71 -7.23
CA ASN A 56 11.86 11.94 -7.90
C ASN A 56 12.22 13.20 -7.12
N GLN A 57 12.32 13.14 -5.78
CA GLN A 57 12.75 14.27 -4.95
C GLN A 57 14.26 14.55 -5.04
N ARG A 58 15.08 13.59 -5.46
CA ARG A 58 16.53 13.75 -5.61
C ARG A 58 16.96 14.46 -6.91
N TYR A 59 16.04 14.65 -7.85
CA TYR A 59 16.31 15.26 -9.17
C TYR A 59 15.55 16.59 -9.40
N SER A 60 14.96 17.16 -8.35
CA SER A 60 14.32 18.50 -8.35
C SER A 60 15.16 19.49 -7.57
#